data_AF-A0A7J6XDJ4-F1
#
_entry.id   AF-A0A7J6XDJ4-F1
#
_cell.length_a   1.000
_cell.length_b   1.000
_cell.length_c   1.000
_cell.angle_alpha   90.00
_cell.angle_beta   90.00
_cell.angle_gamma   90.00
#
_symmetry.space_group_name_H-M   'P 1'
#
loop_
_entity.id
_entity.type
_entity.pdbx_description
1 polymer ?
#
loop_
_entity_poly.entity_id
_entity_poly.type
_entity_poly.pdbx_seq_one_letter_code
_entity_poly.pdbx_strand_id
1 'polypeptide(L)'
;MEKKWQSKLFVLFLFLFSLLSPAAPLNLPSHGCYWTESCQNKWVGGCGAGHVAIDHSDNCHGLCPEPENSPCLPFYTHFQCCKLEHFKWVAGPWMPCSSPCDGGIRYRDVECFGQIEDI
;
A
#
# COMPACT_ATOMS: atom_id res chain seq x y z
N MET A 1 40.69 -24.91 33.16
CA MET A 1 39.94 -23.63 33.26
C MET A 1 39.45 -23.24 31.87
N GLU A 2 38.38 -23.84 31.33
CA GLU A 2 38.09 -23.70 29.88
C GLU A 2 36.63 -23.48 29.49
N LYS A 3 35.70 -23.30 30.44
CA LYS A 3 34.27 -23.13 30.10
C LYS A 3 33.79 -21.68 29.97
N LYS A 4 34.65 -20.68 30.23
CA LYS A 4 34.26 -19.26 30.25
C LYS A 4 34.37 -18.55 28.89
N TRP A 5 35.08 -19.14 27.93
CA TRP A 5 35.33 -18.55 26.61
C TRP A 5 34.31 -18.96 25.54
N GLN A 6 33.64 -20.11 25.72
CA GLN A 6 32.59 -20.59 24.81
C GLN A 6 31.29 -19.79 24.95
N SER A 7 30.94 -19.35 26.15
CA SER A 7 29.71 -18.58 26.41
C SER A 7 29.79 -17.15 25.88
N LYS A 8 30.96 -16.50 25.92
CA LYS A 8 31.14 -15.14 25.37
C LYS A 8 31.07 -15.13 23.85
N LEU A 9 31.64 -16.15 23.18
CA LEU A 9 31.52 -16.32 21.73
C LEU A 9 30.07 -16.57 21.31
N PHE A 10 29.33 -17.38 22.07
CA PHE A 10 27.92 -17.69 21.78
C PHE A 10 27.02 -16.46 21.89
N VAL A 11 27.22 -15.62 22.91
CA VAL A 11 26.45 -14.37 23.08
C VAL A 11 26.82 -13.34 21.99
N LEU A 12 28.09 -13.22 21.62
CA LEU A 12 28.51 -12.39 20.49
C LEU A 12 27.90 -12.87 19.16
N PHE A 13 27.81 -14.18 18.96
CA PHE A 13 27.20 -14.77 17.77
C PHE A 13 25.69 -14.49 17.69
N LEU A 14 24.97 -14.56 18.81
CA LEU A 14 23.55 -14.22 18.89
C LEU A 14 23.29 -12.70 18.68
N PHE A 15 24.16 -11.83 19.21
CA PHE A 15 24.07 -10.37 18.98
C PHE A 15 24.45 -9.96 17.55
N LEU A 16 25.34 -10.71 16.89
CA LEU A 16 25.65 -10.49 15.47
C LEU A 16 24.53 -11.00 14.56
N PHE A 17 23.82 -12.06 14.94
CA PHE A 17 22.69 -12.60 14.18
C PHE A 17 21.46 -11.66 14.20
N SER A 18 21.24 -10.92 15.29
CA SER A 18 20.16 -9.93 15.38
C SER A 18 20.44 -8.65 14.57
N LEU A 19 21.71 -8.33 14.31
CA LEU A 19 22.15 -7.24 13.44
C LEU A 19 22.17 -7.62 11.95
N LEU A 20 22.08 -8.91 11.63
CA LEU A 20 22.12 -9.46 10.28
C LEU A 20 20.77 -10.05 9.85
N SER A 21 19.66 -9.54 10.39
CA SER A 21 18.37 -9.65 9.70
C SER A 21 18.33 -8.53 8.66
N PRO A 22 18.56 -8.79 7.37
CA PRO A 22 18.03 -7.89 6.36
C PRO A 22 16.53 -7.87 6.61
N ALA A 23 15.99 -6.73 7.07
CA ALA A 23 14.61 -6.41 6.79
C ALA A 23 14.52 -6.44 5.27
N ALA A 24 14.18 -7.62 4.72
CA ALA A 24 13.90 -7.74 3.32
C ALA A 24 12.85 -6.66 3.05
N PRO A 25 13.10 -5.70 2.16
CA PRO A 25 11.98 -4.94 1.64
C PRO A 25 11.04 -6.00 1.10
N LEU A 26 9.85 -6.12 1.71
CA LEU A 26 8.76 -6.82 1.08
C LEU A 26 8.52 -6.05 -0.22
N ASN A 27 9.21 -6.44 -1.29
CA ASN A 27 8.85 -6.10 -2.65
C ASN A 27 7.56 -6.86 -2.91
N LEU A 28 6.49 -6.39 -2.28
CA LEU A 28 5.13 -6.75 -2.61
C LEU A 28 4.87 -6.12 -3.97
N PRO A 29 4.40 -6.89 -4.97
CA PRO A 29 4.02 -6.32 -6.26
C PRO A 29 3.03 -5.18 -6.01
N SER A 30 3.27 -4.00 -6.57
CA SER A 30 2.46 -2.79 -6.33
C SER A 30 1.09 -2.81 -7.07
N HIS A 31 0.69 -4.01 -7.47
CA HIS A 31 -0.49 -4.38 -8.24
C HIS A 31 -0.66 -5.88 -7.99
N GLY A 32 -1.66 -6.29 -7.21
CA GLY A 32 -1.75 -7.69 -6.81
C GLY A 32 -2.79 -7.99 -5.74
N CYS A 33 -3.24 -9.24 -5.75
CA CYS A 33 -4.22 -9.77 -4.81
C CYS A 33 -3.57 -9.97 -3.45
N TYR A 34 -4.12 -9.35 -2.41
CA TYR A 34 -3.65 -9.54 -1.04
C TYR A 34 -4.47 -10.64 -0.37
N TRP A 35 -3.82 -11.73 0.04
CA TRP A 35 -4.46 -12.87 0.71
C TRP A 35 -4.40 -12.74 2.22
N THR A 36 -5.52 -13.01 2.89
CA THR A 36 -5.59 -13.11 4.35
C THR A 36 -5.95 -14.53 4.78
N GLU A 37 -5.36 -14.97 5.90
CA GLU A 37 -5.69 -16.28 6.50
C GLU A 37 -7.14 -16.34 7.03
N SER A 38 -7.78 -15.18 7.24
CA SER A 38 -9.17 -15.05 7.67
C SER A 38 -10.05 -14.48 6.55
N CYS A 39 -11.34 -14.86 6.53
CA CYS A 39 -12.34 -14.24 5.66
C CYS A 39 -12.53 -12.77 6.08
N GLN A 40 -12.27 -11.83 5.17
CA GLN A 40 -12.59 -10.42 5.32
C GLN A 40 -13.96 -10.14 4.70
N ASN A 41 -14.67 -9.15 5.21
CA ASN A 41 -15.93 -8.75 4.58
C ASN A 41 -15.65 -7.97 3.30
N LYS A 42 -16.38 -8.27 2.22
CA LYS A 42 -16.20 -7.61 0.90
C LYS A 42 -16.32 -6.08 0.95
N TRP A 43 -17.03 -5.56 1.95
CA TRP A 43 -17.32 -4.13 2.12
C TRP A 43 -16.37 -3.38 3.07
N VAL A 44 -15.53 -4.09 3.85
CA VAL A 44 -14.55 -3.48 4.78
C VAL A 44 -13.28 -4.33 4.77
N GLY A 45 -12.59 -4.31 3.63
CA GLY A 45 -11.20 -4.74 3.52
C GLY A 45 -10.37 -3.51 3.20
N GLY A 46 -9.38 -3.20 4.05
CA GLY A 46 -8.46 -2.12 3.78
C GLY A 46 -7.39 -2.59 2.80
N CYS A 47 -7.31 -1.96 1.63
CA CYS A 47 -6.10 -2.02 0.85
C CYS A 47 -4.95 -1.34 1.63
N GLY A 48 -3.71 -1.79 1.42
CA GLY A 48 -2.55 -1.15 2.04
C GLY A 48 -2.45 0.34 1.67
N ALA A 49 -1.58 1.08 2.37
CA ALA A 49 -1.42 2.52 2.11
C ALA A 49 -1.19 2.80 0.61
N GLY A 50 -1.92 3.78 0.08
CA GLY A 50 -1.86 4.19 -1.33
C GLY A 50 -2.63 3.28 -2.30
N HIS A 51 -3.37 2.29 -1.82
CA HIS A 51 -4.19 1.43 -2.66
C HIS A 51 -5.67 1.54 -2.29
N VAL A 52 -6.54 1.35 -3.27
CA VAL A 52 -7.99 1.38 -3.10
C VAL A 52 -8.62 0.14 -3.74
N ALA A 53 -9.72 -0.33 -3.15
CA ALA A 53 -10.48 -1.46 -3.65
C ALA A 53 -11.40 -1.01 -4.78
N ILE A 54 -11.23 -1.58 -5.97
CA ILE A 54 -11.87 -1.08 -7.20
C ILE A 54 -12.74 -2.10 -7.93
N ASP A 55 -12.68 -3.37 -7.56
CA ASP A 55 -13.38 -4.46 -8.26
C ASP A 55 -14.07 -5.41 -7.27
N HIS A 56 -15.25 -5.88 -7.67
CA HIS A 56 -16.08 -6.85 -6.96
C HIS A 56 -15.92 -8.27 -7.52
N SER A 57 -15.08 -8.48 -8.54
CA SER A 57 -14.76 -9.81 -9.06
C SER A 57 -14.07 -10.67 -8.01
N ASP A 58 -14.45 -11.94 -7.98
CA ASP A 58 -13.88 -12.91 -7.06
C ASP A 58 -12.50 -13.44 -7.54
N ASN A 59 -11.88 -12.84 -8.55
CA ASN A 59 -10.54 -13.23 -9.04
C ASN A 59 -9.75 -12.09 -9.70
N CYS A 60 -10.17 -10.84 -9.51
CA CYS A 60 -9.61 -9.65 -10.20
C CYS A 60 -9.42 -9.89 -11.70
N HIS A 61 -10.46 -10.37 -12.37
CA HIS A 61 -10.46 -10.71 -13.81
C HIS A 61 -9.37 -11.74 -14.21
N GLY A 62 -9.06 -12.69 -13.33
CA GLY A 62 -8.07 -13.75 -13.58
C GLY A 62 -6.64 -13.38 -13.23
N LEU A 63 -6.42 -12.22 -12.58
CA LEU A 63 -5.11 -11.84 -12.05
C LEU A 63 -4.78 -12.56 -10.73
N CYS A 64 -5.78 -13.05 -9.99
CA CYS A 64 -5.56 -13.85 -8.79
C CYS A 64 -5.50 -15.35 -9.13
N PRO A 65 -4.54 -16.11 -8.58
CA PRO A 65 -4.59 -17.55 -8.64
C PRO A 65 -5.83 -18.06 -7.88
N GLU A 66 -6.41 -19.16 -8.36
CA GLU A 66 -7.55 -19.79 -7.71
C GLU A 66 -7.16 -20.26 -6.29
N PRO A 67 -7.94 -19.93 -5.24
CA PRO A 67 -7.60 -20.36 -3.89
C PRO A 67 -7.75 -21.87 -3.74
N GLU A 68 -6.76 -22.51 -3.11
CA GLU A 68 -6.85 -23.90 -2.65
C GLU A 68 -7.71 -24.05 -1.37
N ASN A 69 -8.21 -22.92 -0.84
CA ASN A 69 -8.95 -22.83 0.42
C ASN A 69 -10.46 -23.01 0.23
N SER A 70 -11.14 -23.41 1.31
CA SER A 70 -12.60 -23.50 1.34
C SER A 70 -13.27 -22.15 1.02
N PRO A 71 -14.41 -22.14 0.31
CA PRO A 71 -15.12 -20.89 0.00
C PRO A 71 -15.60 -20.18 1.27
N CYS A 72 -15.42 -18.85 1.31
CA CYS A 72 -16.03 -18.00 2.34
C CYS A 72 -17.55 -17.93 2.17
N LEU A 73 -18.24 -17.50 3.23
CA LEU A 73 -19.66 -17.19 3.18
C LEU A 73 -19.97 -16.10 2.14
N PRO A 74 -21.21 -16.05 1.62
CA PRO A 74 -21.68 -14.91 0.83
C PRO A 74 -21.36 -13.61 1.59
N PHE A 75 -20.84 -12.60 0.87
CA PHE A 75 -20.33 -11.31 1.40
C PHE A 75 -18.95 -11.29 2.06
N TYR A 76 -18.23 -12.41 2.08
CA TYR A 76 -16.86 -12.49 2.56
C TYR A 76 -15.90 -12.99 1.47
N THR A 77 -14.63 -12.64 1.59
CA THR A 77 -13.55 -13.05 0.68
C THR A 77 -12.24 -13.18 1.44
N HIS A 78 -11.34 -14.05 0.97
CA HIS A 78 -9.97 -14.15 1.46
C HIS A 78 -9.00 -13.23 0.74
N PHE A 79 -9.42 -12.58 -0.36
CA PHE A 79 -8.60 -11.66 -1.14
C PHE A 79 -9.38 -10.43 -1.59
N GLN A 80 -8.67 -9.35 -1.92
CA GLN A 80 -9.25 -8.11 -2.43
C GLN A 80 -8.46 -7.57 -3.63
N CYS A 81 -9.18 -6.95 -4.58
CA CYS A 81 -8.59 -6.30 -5.75
C CYS A 81 -8.19 -4.87 -5.40
N CYS A 82 -6.89 -4.66 -5.20
CA CYS A 82 -6.32 -3.37 -4.88
C CYS A 82 -5.59 -2.80 -6.09
N LYS A 83 -5.91 -1.55 -6.46
CA LYS A 83 -5.12 -0.77 -7.42
C LYS A 83 -4.43 0.38 -6.71
N LEU A 84 -3.29 0.77 -7.28
CA LEU A 84 -2.53 1.92 -6.82
C LEU A 84 -3.30 3.21 -7.15
N GLU A 85 -3.48 4.04 -6.14
CA GLU A 85 -4.09 5.36 -6.27
C GLU A 85 -2.98 6.41 -6.28
N HIS A 86 -2.93 7.20 -7.36
CA HIS A 86 -2.00 8.30 -7.52
C HIS A 86 -2.70 9.63 -7.30
N PHE A 87 -2.06 10.50 -6.54
CA PHE A 87 -2.57 11.84 -6.27
C PHE A 87 -1.82 12.88 -7.09
N LYS A 88 -2.57 13.76 -7.76
CA LYS A 88 -2.00 14.87 -8.52
C LYS A 88 -2.61 16.20 -8.09
N TRP A 89 -1.76 17.19 -7.94
CA TRP A 89 -2.17 18.57 -7.75
C TRP A 89 -2.49 19.20 -9.10
N VAL A 90 -3.70 19.73 -9.24
CA VAL A 90 -4.16 20.43 -10.45
C VAL A 90 -4.45 21.87 -10.06
N ALA A 91 -3.72 22.81 -10.68
CA ALA A 91 -3.96 24.22 -10.47
C ALA A 91 -5.05 24.72 -11.43
N GLY A 92 -6.07 25.36 -10.88
CA GLY A 92 -7.11 26.05 -11.64
C GLY A 92 -6.59 27.33 -12.33
N PRO A 93 -7.48 27.99 -13.09
CA PRO A 93 -7.14 29.26 -13.73
C PRO A 93 -6.85 30.35 -12.68
N TRP A 94 -6.00 31.31 -13.06
CA TRP A 94 -5.80 32.49 -12.24
C TRP A 94 -7.05 33.36 -12.25
N MET A 95 -7.42 33.86 -11.07
CA MET A 95 -8.39 34.93 -10.97
C MET A 95 -7.84 36.24 -11.58
N PRO A 96 -8.72 37.20 -11.92
CA PRO A 96 -8.30 38.53 -12.34
C PRO A 96 -7.39 39.20 -11.32
N CYS A 97 -6.51 40.08 -11.79
CA CYS A 97 -5.63 40.86 -10.91
C CYS A 97 -6.46 41.82 -10.06
N SER A 98 -6.10 41.98 -8.78
CA SER A 98 -6.78 42.91 -7.86
C SER A 98 -6.70 44.38 -8.31
N SER A 99 -5.69 44.72 -9.12
CA SER A 99 -5.42 46.08 -9.58
C SER A 99 -5.06 46.08 -11.08
N PRO A 100 -5.53 47.06 -11.85
CA PRO A 100 -5.20 47.17 -13.28
C PRO A 100 -3.78 47.71 -13.55
N CYS A 101 -3.16 48.44 -12.62
CA CYS A 101 -1.78 48.96 -12.71
C CYS A 101 -1.13 49.07 -11.31
N ASP A 102 0.17 49.37 -11.26
CA ASP A 102 0.98 49.63 -10.05
C ASP A 102 1.14 48.45 -9.05
N GLY A 103 0.98 47.23 -9.55
CA GLY A 103 1.12 46.01 -8.76
C GLY A 103 -0.20 45.55 -8.14
N GLY A 104 -0.37 44.23 -8.01
CA GLY A 104 -1.59 43.62 -7.51
C GLY A 104 -1.39 42.14 -7.17
N ILE A 105 -2.39 41.55 -6.53
CA ILE A 105 -2.39 40.15 -6.10
C ILE A 105 -3.41 39.40 -6.93
N ARG A 106 -3.08 38.16 -7.29
CA ARG A 106 -4.00 37.19 -7.90
C ARG A 106 -3.95 35.90 -7.09
N TYR A 107 -5.09 35.25 -6.99
CA TYR A 107 -5.20 33.93 -6.38
C TYR A 107 -5.66 32.91 -7.43
N ARG A 108 -5.45 31.64 -7.14
CA ARG A 108 -5.99 30.51 -7.89
C ARG A 108 -6.20 29.36 -6.93
N ASP A 109 -7.14 28.50 -7.27
CA ASP A 109 -7.37 27.27 -6.53
C ASP A 109 -6.39 26.17 -7.00
N VAL A 110 -6.01 25.29 -6.08
CA VAL A 110 -5.18 24.12 -6.36
C VAL A 110 -5.83 22.93 -5.67
N GLU A 111 -6.28 21.97 -6.46
CA GLU A 111 -7.04 20.81 -5.98
C GLU A 111 -6.21 19.53 -6.11
N CYS A 112 -6.39 18.60 -5.16
CA CYS A 112 -5.78 17.27 -5.20
C CYS A 112 -6.80 16.28 -5.76
N PHE A 113 -6.43 15.62 -6.86
CA PHE A 113 -7.26 14.57 -7.46
C PHE A 113 -6.59 13.21 -7.31
N GLY A 114 -7.35 12.22 -6.83
CA GLY A 114 -6.99 10.80 -6.90
C GLY A 114 -7.26 10.26 -8.30
N GLN A 115 -6.33 9.48 -8.84
CA GLN A 115 -6.44 8.76 -10.09
C GLN A 115 -6.01 7.32 -9.87
N ILE A 116 -6.87 6.37 -10.24
CA ILE A 116 -6.56 4.94 -10.21
C ILE A 116 -5.84 4.60 -11.51
N GLU A 117 -4.68 3.93 -11.42
CA GLU A 117 -3.97 3.45 -12.61
C GLU A 117 -4.55 2.11 -13.09
N ASP A 118 -5.13 2.11 -14.29
CA ASP A 118 -5.52 0.90 -15.01
C ASP A 118 -4.31 0.39 -15.80
N ILE A 119 -3.48 -0.47 -15.19
CA ILE A 119 -2.47 -1.27 -15.90
C ILE A 119 -3.12 -2.57 -16.39
#